data_AF-A0A1M6YNP5-F1
#
_entry.id   AF-A0A1M6YNP5-F1
#
_cell.length_a   1.000
_cell.length_b   1.000
_cell.length_c   1.000
_cell.angle_alpha   90.00
_cell.angle_beta   90.00
_cell.angle_gamma   90.00
#
_symmetry.space_group_name_H-M   'P 1'
#
loop_
_entity.id
_entity.type
_entity.pdbx_description
1 polymer ?
#
loop_
_entity_poly.entity_id
_entity_poly.type
_entity_poly.pdbx_seq_one_letter_code
_entity_poly.pdbx_strand_id
1 'polypeptide(L)'
;MIALCLLAVGGCGQAPTHRGSDVLPAPFDGIDAVPLQQARLLHESEERAVATCMRQRGFPYLTVPPGRLAEENPYGLLTQAQAAQDGYGLTAALLAGPPPDPNAKFLAQMDEGRRTAWQNALTGSGKHERILRAPDSPEMRINTDGCVYLGRRAFYGSSWEQTELTVSGLVVRVIAGVTSDPGFRTAQQTWADCMRGRGESFTTVQEARGAIQGAASKAGSDRLALQNLSRRELQLAGRDATCQRQSALVAAVRAAQKRAEAALPDASRQQAAKLANLRKQALSSQSESMLSFRT
;
A
#
# COMPACT_ATOMS: atom_id res chain seq x y z
N MET A 1 22.96 12.12 67.81
CA MET A 1 22.36 12.81 66.63
C MET A 1 22.05 11.74 65.59
N ILE A 2 20.82 11.24 65.55
CA ILE A 2 19.69 11.63 64.67
C ILE A 2 19.60 10.72 63.42
N ALA A 3 18.45 10.03 63.31
CA ALA A 3 17.72 9.50 62.14
C ALA A 3 18.47 8.50 61.21
N LEU A 4 18.11 7.22 61.10
CA LEU A 4 16.81 6.61 60.74
C LEU A 4 16.13 7.24 59.51
N CYS A 5 16.28 6.60 58.36
CA CYS A 5 15.28 6.62 57.28
C CYS A 5 15.35 5.30 56.49
N LEU A 6 14.57 4.33 56.97
CA LEU A 6 14.01 3.25 56.17
C LEU A 6 12.97 3.84 55.22
N LEU A 7 13.13 3.66 53.91
CA LEU A 7 12.02 3.67 52.97
C LEU A 7 12.14 2.44 52.06
N ALA A 8 11.23 1.51 52.28
CA ALA A 8 10.95 0.38 51.41
C ALA A 8 9.95 0.79 50.31
N VAL A 9 9.92 -0.06 49.28
CA VAL A 9 8.86 -0.25 48.27
C VAL A 9 8.91 0.66 47.04
N GLY A 10 9.34 0.04 45.94
CA GLY A 10 9.13 0.50 44.58
C GLY A 10 9.51 -0.63 43.63
N GLY A 11 8.66 -1.65 43.53
CA GLY A 11 8.87 -2.78 42.65
C GLY A 11 9.12 -2.33 41.21
N CYS A 12 10.16 -2.90 40.59
CA CYS A 12 10.33 -2.84 39.15
C CYS A 12 9.15 -3.58 38.49
N GLY A 13 8.03 -2.90 38.32
CA GLY A 13 6.98 -3.31 37.41
C GLY A 13 7.60 -3.34 36.02
N GLN A 14 7.89 -4.54 35.52
CA GLN A 14 8.11 -4.76 34.11
C GLN A 14 6.89 -4.21 33.39
N ALA A 15 7.04 -3.05 32.75
CA ALA A 15 6.05 -2.56 31.82
C ALA A 15 5.82 -3.69 30.81
N PRO A 16 4.57 -4.13 30.61
CA PRO A 16 4.30 -5.17 29.63
C PRO A 16 4.79 -4.65 28.29
N THR A 17 5.69 -5.42 27.66
CA THR A 17 6.16 -5.21 26.30
C THR A 17 5.01 -5.48 25.33
N HIS A 18 3.98 -4.63 25.32
CA HIS A 18 3.02 -4.51 24.24
C HIS A 18 3.67 -3.71 23.11
N ARG A 19 4.60 -4.34 22.40
CA ARG A 19 5.18 -3.76 21.17
C ARG A 19 5.05 -4.68 19.95
N GLY A 20 4.34 -5.79 20.08
CA GLY A 20 4.10 -6.76 18.99
C GLY A 20 2.63 -6.94 18.58
N SER A 21 1.66 -6.35 19.29
CA SER A 21 0.22 -6.61 19.05
C SER A 21 -0.47 -5.66 18.06
N ASP A 22 0.15 -4.53 17.73
CA ASP A 22 -0.52 -3.47 16.96
C ASP A 22 -0.23 -3.52 15.46
N VAL A 23 0.72 -4.36 15.02
CA VAL A 23 1.00 -4.54 13.59
C VAL A 23 -0.02 -5.51 12.99
N LEU A 24 -0.86 -4.98 12.10
CA LEU A 24 -1.85 -5.77 11.38
C LEU A 24 -1.15 -6.79 10.44
N PRO A 25 -1.64 -8.04 10.36
CA PRO A 25 -1.08 -9.04 9.45
C PRO A 25 -1.24 -8.61 7.98
N ALA A 26 -0.22 -8.89 7.19
CA ALA A 26 -0.20 -8.73 5.73
C ALA A 26 0.68 -9.84 5.12
N PRO A 27 0.37 -10.34 3.91
CA PRO A 27 1.14 -11.41 3.26
C PRO A 27 2.64 -11.14 3.24
N PHE A 28 3.44 -12.19 3.46
CA PHE A 28 4.90 -12.15 3.45
C PHE A 28 5.49 -11.04 4.34
N ASP A 29 4.92 -10.89 5.54
CA ASP A 29 5.29 -9.88 6.53
C ASP A 29 5.19 -8.43 6.01
N GLY A 30 4.22 -8.19 5.11
CA GLY A 30 4.04 -6.89 4.50
C GLY A 30 5.16 -6.56 3.52
N ILE A 31 5.56 -7.51 2.67
CA ILE A 31 6.58 -7.29 1.63
C ILE A 31 6.29 -6.06 0.77
N ASP A 32 5.02 -5.72 0.57
CA ASP A 32 4.56 -4.53 -0.16
C ASP A 32 4.44 -3.28 0.71
N ALA A 33 4.39 -3.44 2.03
CA ALA A 33 4.42 -2.37 3.01
C ALA A 33 5.87 -1.93 3.26
N VAL A 34 6.43 -1.17 2.32
CA VAL A 34 7.72 -0.49 2.49
C VAL A 34 7.55 0.64 3.51
N PRO A 35 8.44 0.80 4.52
CA PRO A 35 8.36 1.92 5.47
C PRO A 35 8.25 3.27 4.73
N LEU A 36 7.40 4.19 5.21
CA LEU A 36 7.07 5.44 4.51
C LEU A 36 8.30 6.22 3.99
N GLN A 37 9.37 6.28 4.78
CA GLN A 37 10.61 6.94 4.36
C GLN A 37 11.28 6.23 3.18
N GLN A 38 11.35 4.89 3.22
CA GLN A 38 11.91 4.11 2.12
C GLN A 38 11.00 4.20 0.88
N ALA A 39 9.68 4.17 1.05
CA ALA A 39 8.73 4.34 -0.05
C ALA A 39 8.90 5.69 -0.75
N ARG A 40 9.09 6.78 0.02
CA ARG A 40 9.42 8.10 -0.53
C ARG A 40 10.72 8.10 -1.32
N LEU A 41 11.78 7.51 -0.77
CA LEU A 41 13.09 7.44 -1.44
C LEU A 41 13.04 6.62 -2.74
N LEU A 42 12.30 5.51 -2.75
CA LEU A 42 12.07 4.71 -3.95
C LEU A 42 11.33 5.53 -5.00
N HIS A 43 10.21 6.18 -4.63
CA HIS A 43 9.42 7.04 -5.51
C HIS A 43 10.25 8.17 -6.12
N GLU A 44 10.94 8.95 -5.29
CA GLU A 44 11.80 10.04 -5.73
C GLU A 44 12.93 9.57 -6.66
N SER A 45 13.42 8.34 -6.47
CA SER A 45 14.47 7.77 -7.32
C SER A 45 13.92 7.28 -8.66
N GLU A 46 12.74 6.65 -8.68
CA GLU A 46 12.02 6.30 -9.91
C GLU A 46 11.75 7.56 -10.75
N GLU A 47 11.16 8.60 -10.15
CA GLU A 47 10.85 9.85 -10.82
C GLU A 47 12.10 10.53 -11.42
N ARG A 48 13.24 10.50 -10.72
CA ARG A 48 14.51 11.00 -11.26
C ARG A 48 15.04 10.18 -12.43
N ALA A 49 14.85 8.85 -12.41
CA ALA A 49 15.22 7.99 -13.52
C ALA A 49 14.35 8.28 -14.76
N VAL A 50 13.04 8.46 -14.57
CA VAL A 50 12.11 8.88 -15.63
C VAL A 50 12.49 10.24 -16.19
N ALA A 51 12.74 11.23 -15.34
CA ALA A 51 13.15 12.57 -15.76
C ALA A 51 14.44 12.56 -16.58
N THR A 52 15.40 11.70 -16.22
CA THR A 52 16.65 11.53 -16.96
C THR A 52 16.42 10.95 -18.35
N CYS A 53 15.59 9.90 -18.45
CA CYS A 53 15.23 9.33 -19.75
C CYS A 53 14.46 10.34 -20.63
N MET A 54 13.50 11.08 -20.06
CA MET A 54 12.72 12.08 -20.81
C MET A 54 13.63 13.18 -21.36
N ARG A 55 14.57 13.68 -20.55
CA ARG A 55 15.57 14.66 -20.98
C ARG A 55 16.44 14.14 -22.11
N GLN A 56 16.91 12.89 -22.04
CA GLN A 56 17.68 12.26 -23.12
C GLN A 56 16.89 12.16 -24.43
N ARG A 57 15.55 12.13 -24.35
CA ARG A 57 14.63 12.13 -25.50
C ARG A 57 14.19 13.52 -25.94
N GLY A 58 14.78 14.57 -25.38
CA GLY A 58 14.48 15.96 -25.73
C GLY A 58 13.15 16.48 -25.18
N PHE A 59 12.59 15.81 -24.16
CA PHE A 59 11.33 16.22 -23.53
C PHE A 59 11.55 16.74 -22.10
N PRO A 60 10.93 17.86 -21.71
CA PRO A 60 10.91 18.28 -20.32
C PRO A 60 10.05 17.33 -19.49
N TYR A 61 10.47 17.05 -18.27
CA TYR A 61 9.70 16.26 -17.30
C TYR A 61 10.02 16.75 -15.90
N LEU A 62 8.98 17.14 -15.17
CA LEU A 62 9.04 17.49 -13.76
C LEU A 62 8.59 16.28 -12.95
N THR A 63 9.41 15.90 -11.97
CA THR A 63 9.14 14.77 -11.09
C THR A 63 7.83 14.98 -10.36
N VAL A 64 6.97 13.97 -10.40
CA VAL A 64 5.67 13.95 -9.73
C VAL A 64 5.89 13.61 -8.26
N PRO A 65 5.39 14.39 -7.30
CA PRO A 65 5.50 14.04 -5.88
C PRO A 65 4.70 12.76 -5.58
N PRO A 66 5.08 11.98 -4.55
CA PRO A 66 4.30 10.83 -4.16
C PRO A 66 2.89 11.27 -3.74
N GLY A 67 1.86 10.55 -4.17
CA GLY A 67 0.50 10.75 -3.69
C GLY A 67 0.37 10.41 -2.19
N ARG A 68 -0.76 10.77 -1.57
CA ARG A 68 -1.08 10.25 -0.23
C ARG A 68 -1.30 8.74 -0.35
N LEU A 69 -0.34 7.97 0.15
CA LEU A 69 -0.51 6.53 0.34
C LEU A 69 -1.48 6.36 1.51
N ALA A 70 -2.74 6.04 1.23
CA ALA A 70 -3.60 5.49 2.27
C ALA A 70 -3.09 4.08 2.54
N GLU A 71 -2.53 3.85 3.73
CA GLU A 71 -2.12 2.50 4.14
C GLU A 71 -3.38 1.64 4.24
N GLU A 72 -3.57 0.75 3.25
CA GLU A 72 -4.66 -0.21 3.25
C GLU A 72 -4.14 -1.57 3.68
N ASN A 73 -4.77 -2.15 4.70
CA ASN A 73 -4.53 -3.54 5.03
C ASN A 73 -5.28 -4.43 4.01
N PRO A 74 -4.62 -5.41 3.36
CA PRO A 74 -5.23 -6.22 2.30
C PRO A 74 -6.40 -7.10 2.77
N TYR A 75 -6.56 -7.28 4.09
CA TYR A 75 -7.68 -8.01 4.69
C TYR A 75 -8.82 -7.10 5.19
N GLY A 76 -8.70 -5.78 4.99
CA GLY A 76 -9.64 -4.79 5.52
C GLY A 76 -9.49 -4.54 7.02
N LEU A 77 -8.41 -5.03 7.64
CA LEU A 77 -8.22 -4.85 9.07
C LEU A 77 -7.93 -3.39 9.43
N LEU A 78 -8.46 -2.96 10.57
CA LEU A 78 -8.30 -1.61 11.11
C LEU A 78 -7.88 -1.65 12.57
N THR A 79 -6.89 -0.83 12.92
CA THR A 79 -6.67 -0.47 14.32
C THR A 79 -7.70 0.56 14.78
N GLN A 80 -7.95 0.63 16.09
CA GLN A 80 -8.80 1.69 16.66
C GLN A 80 -8.25 3.09 16.39
N ALA A 81 -6.93 3.25 16.39
CA ALA A 81 -6.28 4.53 16.11
C ALA A 81 -6.54 4.97 14.66
N GLN A 82 -6.32 4.08 13.68
CA GLN A 82 -6.62 4.35 12.27
C GLN A 82 -8.09 4.66 12.06
N ALA A 83 -9.00 3.86 12.64
CA ALA A 83 -10.43 4.09 12.52
C ALA A 83 -10.88 5.45 13.09
N ALA A 84 -10.28 5.89 14.19
CA ALA A 84 -10.61 7.17 14.83
C ALA A 84 -10.01 8.38 14.09
N GLN A 85 -8.81 8.24 13.52
CA GLN A 85 -8.07 9.34 12.89
C GLN A 85 -8.41 9.50 11.41
N ASP A 86 -8.42 8.39 10.66
CA ASP A 86 -8.53 8.39 9.20
C ASP A 86 -9.81 7.69 8.70
N GLY A 87 -10.51 6.94 9.56
CA GLY A 87 -11.64 6.11 9.13
C GLY A 87 -11.16 4.98 8.22
N TYR A 88 -11.72 4.88 7.01
CA TYR A 88 -11.20 4.02 5.94
C TYR A 88 -10.21 4.76 5.02
N GLY A 89 -9.97 6.06 5.24
CA GLY A 89 -9.13 6.94 4.42
C GLY A 89 -9.74 7.38 3.08
N LEU A 90 -10.97 6.99 2.74
CA LEU A 90 -11.54 7.12 1.41
C LEU A 90 -11.98 8.55 1.11
N THR A 91 -12.81 9.15 1.97
CA THR A 91 -13.27 10.53 1.79
C THR A 91 -12.14 11.54 1.94
N ALA A 92 -11.20 11.28 2.84
CA ALA A 92 -10.04 12.15 3.03
C ALA A 92 -9.13 12.17 1.79
N ALA A 93 -8.93 11.02 1.12
CA ALA A 93 -8.19 10.96 -0.13
C ALA A 93 -8.88 11.76 -1.25
N LEU A 94 -10.20 11.63 -1.39
CA LEU A 94 -10.95 12.38 -2.41
C LEU A 94 -11.01 13.89 -2.13
N LEU A 95 -11.16 14.28 -0.86
CA LEU A 95 -11.16 15.69 -0.45
C LEU A 95 -9.80 16.38 -0.62
N ALA A 96 -8.71 15.62 -0.50
CA ALA A 96 -7.37 16.08 -0.80
C ALA A 96 -7.15 16.21 -2.32
N GLY A 97 -7.80 15.33 -3.10
CA GLY A 97 -7.60 15.24 -4.54
C GLY A 97 -6.24 14.66 -4.91
N PRO A 98 -6.01 14.34 -6.19
CA PRO A 98 -4.66 14.03 -6.66
C PRO A 98 -3.76 15.27 -6.49
N PRO A 99 -2.46 15.09 -6.18
CA PRO A 99 -1.53 16.21 -6.26
C PRO A 99 -1.59 16.80 -7.68
N PRO A 100 -1.52 18.13 -7.84
CA PRO A 100 -1.47 18.75 -9.17
C PRO A 100 -0.32 18.15 -9.98
N ASP A 101 -0.60 17.72 -11.23
CA ASP A 101 0.45 17.25 -12.12
C ASP A 101 1.39 18.41 -12.45
N PRO A 102 2.68 18.35 -12.04
CA PRO A 102 3.62 19.42 -12.32
C PRO A 102 3.85 19.62 -13.83
N ASN A 103 3.57 18.60 -14.65
CA ASN A 103 3.76 18.63 -16.09
C ASN A 103 2.60 19.28 -16.86
N ALA A 104 1.43 19.42 -16.24
CA ALA A 104 0.19 19.87 -16.90
C ALA A 104 0.34 21.21 -17.63
N LYS A 105 1.04 22.18 -17.02
CA LYS A 105 1.21 23.53 -17.59
C LYS A 105 1.92 23.50 -18.94
N PHE A 106 3.03 22.77 -19.05
CA PHE A 106 3.77 22.75 -20.32
C PHE A 106 3.11 21.80 -21.33
N LEU A 107 2.44 20.74 -20.88
CA LEU A 107 1.67 19.85 -21.78
C LEU A 107 0.52 20.59 -22.46
N ALA A 108 -0.13 21.52 -21.74
CA ALA A 108 -1.16 22.38 -22.31
C ALA A 108 -0.62 23.34 -23.39
N GLN A 109 0.67 23.70 -23.32
CA GLN A 109 1.33 24.60 -24.27
C GLN A 109 1.89 23.88 -25.52
N MET A 110 2.00 22.54 -25.49
CA MET A 110 2.47 21.76 -26.63
C MET A 110 1.39 21.65 -27.72
N ASP A 111 1.80 21.62 -28.98
CA ASP A 111 0.92 21.13 -30.05
C ASP A 111 0.61 19.64 -29.87
N GLU A 112 -0.44 19.15 -30.54
CA GLU A 112 -0.92 17.78 -30.41
C GLU A 112 0.13 16.73 -30.78
N GLY A 113 0.92 16.99 -31.83
CA GLY A 113 1.98 16.08 -32.29
C GLY A 113 3.09 15.95 -31.25
N ARG A 114 3.55 17.08 -30.71
CA ARG A 114 4.57 17.12 -29.66
C ARG A 114 4.07 16.54 -28.35
N ARG A 115 2.82 16.78 -27.97
CA ARG A 115 2.18 16.16 -26.79
C ARG A 115 2.10 14.64 -26.94
N THR A 116 1.73 14.15 -28.11
CA THR A 116 1.70 12.71 -28.42
C THR A 116 3.11 12.11 -28.37
N ALA A 117 4.11 12.79 -28.93
CA ALA A 117 5.50 12.34 -28.87
C ALA A 117 6.04 12.32 -27.43
N TRP A 118 5.66 13.31 -26.60
CA TRP A 118 5.98 13.33 -25.17
C TRP A 118 5.35 12.15 -24.43
N GLN A 119 4.06 11.87 -24.67
CA GLN A 119 3.35 10.74 -24.05
C GLN A 119 3.98 9.40 -24.46
N ASN A 120 4.29 9.25 -25.75
CA ASN A 120 4.98 8.07 -26.28
C ASN A 120 6.38 7.91 -25.69
N ALA A 121 7.10 9.00 -25.43
CA ALA A 121 8.39 8.94 -24.75
C ALA A 121 8.24 8.51 -23.29
N LEU A 122 7.20 8.99 -22.59
CA LEU A 122 6.94 8.69 -21.18
C LEU A 122 6.47 7.25 -20.98
N THR A 123 5.34 6.90 -21.56
CA THR A 123 4.66 5.61 -21.33
C THR A 123 4.93 4.58 -22.42
N GLY A 124 5.52 5.00 -23.54
CA GLY A 124 5.84 4.12 -24.66
C GLY A 124 4.96 4.31 -25.90
N SER A 125 5.48 3.91 -27.05
CA SER A 125 4.83 4.13 -28.36
C SER A 125 3.80 3.07 -28.77
N GLY A 126 3.62 2.01 -27.97
CA GLY A 126 2.84 0.82 -28.32
C GLY A 126 3.57 -0.18 -29.23
N LYS A 127 4.69 0.20 -29.86
CA LYS A 127 5.40 -0.66 -30.84
C LYS A 127 6.22 -1.78 -30.19
N HIS A 128 6.71 -1.59 -28.97
CA HIS A 128 7.48 -2.60 -28.23
C HIS A 128 6.71 -3.08 -27.00
N GLU A 129 5.45 -3.39 -27.20
CA GLU A 129 4.59 -3.98 -26.19
C GLU A 129 5.04 -5.41 -25.84
N ARG A 130 4.96 -5.75 -24.56
CA ARG A 130 5.12 -7.12 -24.05
C ARG A 130 4.00 -7.41 -23.06
N ILE A 131 3.57 -8.65 -23.05
CA ILE A 131 2.62 -9.16 -22.07
C ILE A 131 3.38 -10.01 -21.06
N LEU A 132 3.38 -9.58 -19.81
CA LEU A 132 3.88 -10.35 -18.68
C LEU A 132 2.74 -11.16 -18.07
N ARG A 133 3.10 -12.35 -17.57
CA ARG A 133 2.15 -13.30 -16.99
C ARG A 133 2.71 -13.82 -15.67
N ALA A 134 1.82 -14.01 -14.70
CA ALA A 134 2.11 -14.74 -13.47
C ALA A 134 0.84 -15.46 -13.00
N PRO A 135 0.97 -16.60 -12.30
CA PRO A 135 -0.17 -17.25 -11.66
C PRO A 135 -0.91 -16.30 -10.73
N ASP A 136 -2.25 -16.34 -10.73
CA ASP A 136 -3.16 -15.53 -9.90
C ASP A 136 -2.98 -14.01 -10.02
N SER A 137 -2.34 -13.56 -11.10
CA SER A 137 -2.20 -12.15 -11.44
C SER A 137 -2.85 -11.86 -12.79
N PRO A 138 -3.52 -10.70 -12.95
CA PRO A 138 -3.93 -10.24 -14.28
C PRO A 138 -2.72 -10.15 -15.22
N GLU A 139 -2.96 -10.36 -16.52
CA GLU A 139 -1.92 -10.10 -17.51
C GLU A 139 -1.50 -8.63 -17.46
N MET A 140 -0.19 -8.38 -17.40
CA MET A 140 0.35 -7.03 -17.37
C MET A 140 0.95 -6.68 -18.72
N ARG A 141 0.36 -5.68 -19.36
CA ARG A 141 0.87 -5.09 -20.59
C ARG A 141 1.88 -4.01 -20.25
N ILE A 142 3.11 -4.17 -20.73
CA ILE A 142 4.16 -3.17 -20.59
C ILE A 142 4.62 -2.71 -21.97
N ASN A 143 4.97 -1.44 -22.08
CA ASN A 143 5.70 -0.96 -23.25
C ASN A 143 7.17 -0.76 -22.89
N THR A 144 8.04 -1.47 -23.59
CA THR A 144 9.47 -1.52 -23.26
C THR A 144 10.29 -0.37 -23.81
N ASP A 145 9.67 0.53 -24.59
CA ASP A 145 10.29 1.74 -25.11
C ASP A 145 9.95 3.01 -24.30
N GLY A 146 9.02 2.96 -23.35
CA GLY A 146 8.67 4.08 -22.47
C GLY A 146 9.71 4.40 -21.39
N CYS A 147 9.84 5.68 -21.02
CA CYS A 147 10.75 6.13 -19.98
C CYS A 147 10.39 5.64 -18.57
N VAL A 148 9.11 5.36 -18.28
CA VAL A 148 8.72 4.71 -17.02
C VAL A 148 9.37 3.33 -16.90
N TYR A 149 9.22 2.49 -17.93
CA TYR A 149 9.84 1.16 -17.95
C TYR A 149 11.36 1.22 -17.94
N LEU A 150 11.96 2.08 -18.78
CA LEU A 150 13.42 2.18 -18.88
C LEU A 150 14.05 2.73 -17.60
N GLY A 151 13.40 3.70 -16.95
CA GLY A 151 13.82 4.24 -15.66
C GLY A 151 13.80 3.16 -14.58
N ARG A 152 12.69 2.41 -14.45
CA ARG A 152 12.59 1.28 -13.51
C ARG A 152 13.60 0.18 -13.80
N ARG A 153 13.78 -0.19 -15.08
CA ARG A 153 14.78 -1.18 -15.48
C ARG A 153 16.20 -0.75 -15.12
N ALA A 154 16.54 0.54 -15.28
CA ALA A 154 17.84 1.06 -14.89
C ALA A 154 18.02 1.09 -13.36
N PHE A 155 16.95 1.39 -12.62
CA PHE A 155 17.00 1.53 -11.17
C PHE A 155 16.94 0.20 -10.41
N TYR A 156 16.01 -0.68 -10.77
CA TYR A 156 15.77 -1.98 -10.12
C TYR A 156 16.37 -3.17 -10.86
N GLY A 157 16.75 -3.02 -12.13
CA GLY A 157 17.21 -4.12 -12.98
C GLY A 157 16.10 -4.76 -13.83
N SER A 158 16.50 -5.62 -14.76
CA SER A 158 15.62 -6.17 -15.79
C SER A 158 14.57 -7.16 -15.30
N SER A 159 14.74 -7.74 -14.11
CA SER A 159 13.77 -8.68 -13.55
C SER A 159 12.65 -8.02 -12.75
N TRP A 160 12.68 -6.70 -12.58
CA TRP A 160 11.76 -5.95 -11.72
C TRP A 160 10.29 -6.23 -12.02
N GLU A 161 9.81 -5.87 -13.22
CA GLU A 161 8.40 -5.97 -13.60
C GLU A 161 7.85 -7.39 -13.45
N GLN A 162 8.61 -8.40 -13.86
CA GLN A 162 8.21 -9.80 -13.71
C GLN A 162 8.17 -10.25 -12.24
N THR A 163 9.11 -9.76 -11.41
CA THR A 163 9.16 -10.10 -9.98
C THR A 163 8.00 -9.45 -9.22
N GLU A 164 7.71 -8.17 -9.50
CA GLU A 164 6.54 -7.44 -8.99
C GLU A 164 5.24 -8.19 -9.32
N LEU A 165 5.04 -8.54 -10.60
CA LEU A 165 3.83 -9.25 -11.05
C LEU A 165 3.68 -10.61 -10.37
N THR A 166 4.78 -11.36 -10.25
CA THR A 166 4.78 -12.67 -9.57
C THR A 166 4.43 -12.54 -8.10
N VAL A 167 5.00 -11.56 -7.38
CA VAL A 167 4.69 -11.36 -5.96
C VAL A 167 3.24 -10.88 -5.78
N SER A 168 2.73 -10.00 -6.65
CA SER A 168 1.33 -9.61 -6.65
C SER A 168 0.38 -10.82 -6.76
N GLY A 169 0.65 -11.76 -7.67
CA GLY A 169 -0.11 -13.01 -7.76
C GLY A 169 -0.01 -13.88 -6.49
N LEU A 170 1.17 -13.97 -5.88
CA LEU A 170 1.35 -14.68 -4.61
C LEU A 170 0.57 -14.04 -3.47
N VAL A 171 0.53 -12.71 -3.40
CA VAL A 171 -0.27 -11.95 -2.42
C VAL A 171 -1.76 -12.26 -2.59
N VAL A 172 -2.28 -12.23 -3.82
CA VAL A 172 -3.67 -12.61 -4.13
C VAL A 172 -3.96 -14.05 -3.67
N ARG A 173 -3.06 -15.00 -3.95
CA ARG A 173 -3.19 -16.39 -3.52
C ARG A 173 -3.24 -16.54 -2.00
N VAL A 174 -2.37 -15.84 -1.27
CA VAL A 174 -2.39 -15.85 0.21
C VAL A 174 -3.71 -15.27 0.72
N ILE A 175 -4.19 -14.17 0.15
CA ILE A 175 -5.48 -13.57 0.52
C ILE A 175 -6.63 -14.55 0.30
N ALA A 176 -6.68 -15.23 -0.85
CA ALA A 176 -7.69 -16.24 -1.12
C ALA A 176 -7.65 -17.42 -0.14
N GLY A 177 -6.44 -17.86 0.25
CA GLY A 177 -6.24 -18.87 1.27
C GLY A 177 -6.76 -18.43 2.64
N VAL A 178 -6.51 -17.18 3.03
CA VAL A 178 -7.02 -16.60 4.29
C VAL A 178 -8.54 -16.50 4.29
N THR A 179 -9.14 -15.93 3.25
CA THR A 179 -10.60 -15.71 3.21
C THR A 179 -11.40 -17.00 3.08
N SER A 180 -10.75 -18.07 2.61
CA SER A 180 -11.33 -19.41 2.55
C SER A 180 -11.19 -20.21 3.85
N ASP A 181 -10.38 -19.73 4.79
CA ASP A 181 -10.08 -20.43 6.02
C ASP A 181 -11.30 -20.52 6.95
N PRO A 182 -11.62 -21.71 7.53
CA PRO A 182 -12.74 -21.84 8.45
C PRO A 182 -12.65 -20.92 9.66
N GLY A 183 -11.45 -20.74 10.24
CA GLY A 183 -11.24 -19.87 11.39
C GLY A 183 -11.47 -18.39 11.06
N PHE A 184 -11.02 -17.95 9.88
CA PHE A 184 -11.36 -16.61 9.36
C PHE A 184 -12.87 -16.44 9.20
N ARG A 185 -13.55 -17.39 8.54
CA ARG A 185 -15.00 -17.31 8.28
C ARG A 185 -15.81 -17.26 9.57
N THR A 186 -15.44 -18.04 10.59
CA THR A 186 -16.07 -17.98 11.91
C THR A 186 -15.88 -16.61 12.55
N ALA A 187 -14.66 -16.07 12.57
CA ALA A 187 -14.40 -14.75 13.12
C ALA A 187 -15.12 -13.62 12.35
N GLN A 188 -15.25 -13.76 11.03
CA GLN A 188 -16.00 -12.81 10.20
C GLN A 188 -17.52 -12.89 10.48
N GLN A 189 -18.06 -14.08 10.74
CA GLN A 189 -19.46 -14.20 11.15
C GLN A 189 -19.71 -13.52 12.51
N THR A 190 -18.83 -13.74 13.49
CA THR A 190 -18.91 -13.06 14.79
C THR A 190 -18.77 -11.53 14.64
N TRP A 191 -17.91 -11.08 13.73
CA TRP A 191 -17.81 -9.66 13.36
C TRP A 191 -19.12 -9.13 12.78
N ALA A 192 -19.75 -9.86 11.85
CA ALA A 192 -21.01 -9.46 11.21
C ALA A 192 -22.14 -9.38 12.23
N ASP A 193 -22.21 -10.31 13.18
CA ASP A 193 -23.19 -10.27 14.28
C ASP A 193 -22.99 -9.06 15.19
N CYS A 194 -21.72 -8.71 15.48
CA CYS A 194 -21.37 -7.50 16.22
C CYS A 194 -21.79 -6.21 15.50
N MET A 195 -21.59 -6.16 14.18
CA MET A 195 -22.00 -5.04 13.33
C MET A 195 -23.52 -4.91 13.27
N ARG A 196 -24.24 -6.03 13.16
CA ARG A 196 -25.71 -6.07 13.19
C ARG A 196 -26.26 -5.54 14.51
N GLY A 197 -25.64 -5.93 15.64
CA GLY A 197 -25.97 -5.38 16.96
C GLY A 197 -25.73 -3.86 17.09
N ARG A 198 -25.01 -3.25 16.14
CA ARG A 198 -24.77 -1.80 16.03
C ARG A 198 -25.57 -1.14 14.91
N GLY A 199 -26.54 -1.84 14.34
CA GLY A 199 -27.40 -1.35 13.26
C GLY A 199 -26.75 -1.38 11.87
N GLU A 200 -25.67 -2.14 11.68
CA GLU A 200 -24.96 -2.26 10.41
C GLU A 200 -25.16 -3.67 9.84
N SER A 201 -25.74 -3.80 8.65
CA SER A 201 -26.14 -5.10 8.08
C SER A 201 -25.09 -5.76 7.18
N PHE A 202 -23.81 -5.57 7.47
CA PHE A 202 -22.71 -6.08 6.64
C PHE A 202 -22.37 -7.53 6.98
N THR A 203 -22.01 -8.30 5.96
CA THR A 203 -21.62 -9.72 6.06
C THR A 203 -20.11 -9.92 5.97
N THR A 204 -19.39 -8.97 5.40
CA THR A 204 -17.92 -8.98 5.29
C THR A 204 -17.33 -7.61 5.60
N VAL A 205 -16.07 -7.58 6.06
CA VAL A 205 -15.34 -6.33 6.33
C VAL A 205 -15.23 -5.47 5.06
N GLN A 206 -15.03 -6.14 3.92
CA GLN A 206 -14.94 -5.54 2.59
C GLN A 206 -16.25 -4.85 2.19
N GLU A 207 -17.41 -5.40 2.58
CA GLU A 207 -18.71 -4.80 2.33
C GLU A 207 -18.88 -3.47 3.08
N ALA A 208 -18.41 -3.40 4.33
CA ALA A 208 -18.45 -2.16 5.12
C ALA A 208 -17.60 -1.04 4.50
N ARG A 209 -16.37 -1.36 4.07
CA ARG A 209 -15.51 -0.42 3.30
C ARG A 209 -16.14 -0.07 1.95
N GLY A 210 -16.66 -1.07 1.23
CA GLY A 210 -17.28 -0.93 -0.08
C GLY A 210 -18.51 -0.02 -0.07
N ALA A 211 -19.28 0.01 1.02
CA ALA A 211 -20.40 0.93 1.18
C ALA A 211 -19.95 2.40 1.15
N ILE A 212 -18.84 2.72 1.83
CA ILE A 212 -18.25 4.07 1.80
C ILE A 212 -17.65 4.35 0.41
N GLN A 213 -16.92 3.40 -0.17
CA GLN A 213 -16.34 3.57 -1.50
C GLN A 213 -17.41 3.85 -2.57
N GLY A 214 -18.53 3.11 -2.54
CA GLY A 214 -19.66 3.32 -3.44
C GLY A 214 -20.34 4.67 -3.24
N ALA A 215 -20.54 5.10 -1.99
CA ALA A 215 -21.09 6.42 -1.69
C ALA A 215 -20.14 7.54 -2.11
N ALA A 216 -18.84 7.36 -1.92
CA ALA A 216 -17.80 8.32 -2.30
C ALA A 216 -17.70 8.46 -3.82
N SER A 217 -17.78 7.34 -4.55
CA SER A 217 -17.82 7.34 -6.01
C SER A 217 -19.04 8.09 -6.55
N LYS A 218 -20.22 7.95 -5.92
CA LYS A 218 -21.43 8.69 -6.27
C LYS A 218 -21.31 10.20 -5.98
N ALA A 219 -20.64 10.56 -4.89
CA ALA A 219 -20.38 11.96 -4.56
C ALA A 219 -19.45 12.64 -5.58
N GLY A 220 -18.52 11.89 -6.19
CA GLY A 220 -17.61 12.41 -7.21
C GLY A 220 -16.80 13.59 -6.68
N SER A 221 -16.88 14.73 -7.35
CA SER A 221 -16.22 15.98 -6.95
C SER A 221 -17.06 16.89 -6.04
N ASP A 222 -18.25 16.46 -5.60
CA ASP A 222 -19.09 17.23 -4.67
C ASP A 222 -18.44 17.24 -3.28
N ARG A 223 -17.79 18.36 -2.96
CA ARG A 223 -17.07 18.56 -1.70
C ARG A 223 -18.00 18.50 -0.49
N LEU A 224 -19.23 19.01 -0.58
CA LEU A 224 -20.17 19.01 0.54
C LEU A 224 -20.68 17.59 0.81
N ALA A 225 -20.99 16.84 -0.24
CA ALA A 225 -21.36 15.43 -0.13
C ALA A 225 -20.22 14.59 0.49
N LEU A 226 -18.98 14.80 0.05
CA LEU A 226 -17.79 14.13 0.62
C LEU A 226 -17.55 14.49 2.10
N GLN A 227 -17.75 15.75 2.49
CA GLN A 227 -17.65 16.19 3.90
C GLN A 227 -18.75 15.58 4.79
N ASN A 228 -19.94 15.35 4.25
CA ASN A 228 -21.00 14.66 4.97
C ASN A 228 -20.71 13.16 5.09
N LEU A 229 -20.19 12.55 4.02
CA LEU A 229 -19.79 11.15 4.01
C LEU A 229 -18.62 10.87 4.96
N SER A 230 -17.68 11.80 5.14
CA SER A 230 -16.52 11.58 6.04
C SER A 230 -16.94 11.32 7.49
N ARG A 231 -18.00 11.97 7.97
CA ARG A 231 -18.55 11.69 9.31
C ARG A 231 -19.13 10.28 9.41
N ARG A 232 -19.84 9.83 8.37
CA ARG A 232 -20.38 8.47 8.28
C ARG A 232 -19.26 7.43 8.19
N GLU A 233 -18.20 7.72 7.44
CA GLU A 233 -17.01 6.89 7.32
C GLU A 233 -16.32 6.69 8.68
N LEU A 234 -16.04 7.77 9.42
CA LEU A 234 -15.41 7.68 10.75
C LEU A 234 -16.26 6.87 11.73
N GLN A 235 -17.59 7.08 11.73
CA GLN A 235 -18.50 6.30 12.58
C GLN A 235 -18.50 4.81 12.20
N LEU A 236 -18.54 4.50 10.90
CA LEU A 236 -18.54 3.12 10.43
C LEU A 236 -17.22 2.42 10.75
N ALA A 237 -16.09 3.06 10.46
CA ALA A 237 -14.76 2.53 10.74
C ALA A 237 -14.55 2.30 12.25
N GLY A 238 -15.04 3.22 13.10
CA GLY A 238 -14.98 3.03 14.56
C GLY A 238 -15.78 1.82 15.06
N ARG A 239 -16.95 1.58 14.48
CA ARG A 239 -17.76 0.37 14.76
C ARG A 239 -17.06 -0.88 14.24
N ASP A 240 -16.53 -0.82 13.03
CA ASP A 240 -15.79 -1.91 12.38
C ASP A 240 -14.58 -2.32 13.24
N ALA A 241 -13.66 -1.41 13.54
CA ALA A 241 -12.48 -1.70 14.38
C ALA A 241 -12.86 -2.27 15.75
N THR A 242 -13.96 -1.79 16.35
CA THR A 242 -14.47 -2.36 17.60
C THR A 242 -14.92 -3.81 17.42
N CYS A 243 -15.66 -4.09 16.36
CA CYS A 243 -16.14 -5.43 16.05
C CYS A 243 -15.02 -6.39 15.65
N GLN A 244 -14.01 -5.93 14.90
CA GLN A 244 -12.84 -6.73 14.56
C GLN A 244 -12.08 -7.18 15.81
N ARG A 245 -11.98 -6.31 16.82
CA ARG A 245 -11.40 -6.66 18.12
C ARG A 245 -12.27 -7.67 18.88
N GLN A 246 -13.58 -7.44 18.96
CA GLN A 246 -14.51 -8.32 19.70
C GLN A 246 -14.62 -9.72 19.10
N SER A 247 -14.49 -9.85 17.78
CA SER A 247 -14.50 -11.14 17.08
C SER A 247 -13.12 -11.81 16.99
N ALA A 248 -12.08 -11.20 17.56
CA ALA A 248 -10.69 -11.64 17.42
C ALA A 248 -10.24 -11.82 15.95
N LEU A 249 -10.80 -11.02 15.02
CA LEU A 249 -10.58 -11.18 13.58
C LEU A 249 -9.11 -11.09 13.19
N VAL A 250 -8.36 -10.15 13.78
CA VAL A 250 -6.91 -10.00 13.55
C VAL A 250 -6.14 -11.28 13.88
N ALA A 251 -6.49 -11.95 14.98
CA ALA A 251 -5.84 -13.20 15.38
C ALA A 251 -6.20 -14.35 14.43
N ALA A 252 -7.47 -14.43 14.02
CA ALA A 252 -7.93 -15.40 13.04
C ALA A 252 -7.23 -15.23 11.68
N VAL A 253 -7.11 -14.00 11.18
CA VAL A 253 -6.36 -13.67 9.96
C VAL A 253 -4.90 -14.09 10.08
N ARG A 254 -4.22 -13.75 11.19
CA ARG A 254 -2.81 -14.13 11.38
C ARG A 254 -2.60 -15.66 11.36
N ALA A 255 -3.49 -16.40 12.04
CA ALA A 255 -3.44 -17.86 12.07
C ALA A 255 -3.75 -18.48 10.70
N ALA A 256 -4.71 -17.92 9.96
CA ALA A 256 -5.03 -18.33 8.59
C ALA A 256 -3.88 -18.01 7.63
N GLN A 257 -3.29 -16.82 7.72
CA GLN A 257 -2.18 -16.39 6.86
C GLN A 257 -0.97 -17.29 7.03
N LYS A 258 -0.60 -17.62 8.29
CA LYS A 258 0.50 -18.56 8.56
C LYS A 258 0.30 -19.90 7.86
N ARG A 259 -0.94 -20.42 7.85
CA ARG A 259 -1.27 -21.68 7.17
C ARG A 259 -1.29 -21.53 5.66
N ALA A 260 -1.86 -20.45 5.14
CA ALA A 260 -1.88 -20.16 3.71
C ALA A 260 -0.46 -20.03 3.13
N GLU A 261 0.42 -19.30 3.80
CA GLU A 261 1.83 -19.17 3.38
C GLU A 261 2.63 -20.47 3.55
N ALA A 262 2.35 -21.28 4.57
CA ALA A 262 3.00 -22.58 4.76
C ALA A 262 2.59 -23.61 3.70
N ALA A 263 1.43 -23.44 3.07
CA ALA A 263 0.96 -24.27 1.97
C ALA A 263 1.55 -23.88 0.61
N LEU A 264 2.26 -22.74 0.52
CA LEU A 264 2.93 -22.33 -0.71
C LEU A 264 4.24 -23.09 -0.91
N PRO A 265 4.68 -23.31 -2.16
CA PRO A 265 6.02 -23.82 -2.44
C PRO A 265 7.11 -22.91 -1.84
N ASP A 266 8.25 -23.47 -1.42
CA ASP A 266 9.38 -22.70 -0.88
C ASP A 266 9.87 -21.60 -1.84
N ALA A 267 9.75 -21.83 -3.14
CA ALA A 267 10.05 -20.86 -4.19
C ALA A 267 9.24 -19.55 -4.04
N SER A 268 8.03 -19.59 -3.48
CA SER A 268 7.20 -18.39 -3.25
C SER A 268 7.86 -17.43 -2.27
N ARG A 269 8.43 -17.92 -1.16
CA ARG A 269 9.16 -17.07 -0.21
C ARG A 269 10.43 -16.49 -0.84
N GLN A 270 11.10 -17.25 -1.71
CA GLN A 270 12.26 -16.76 -2.45
C GLN A 270 11.90 -15.64 -3.42
N GLN A 271 10.75 -15.71 -4.11
CA GLN A 271 10.28 -14.62 -4.99
C GLN A 271 9.91 -13.37 -4.19
N ALA A 272 9.24 -13.50 -3.05
CA ALA A 272 8.96 -12.37 -2.17
C ALA A 272 10.26 -11.73 -1.66
N ALA A 273 11.22 -12.54 -1.20
CA ALA A 273 12.53 -12.05 -0.76
C ALA A 273 13.32 -11.38 -1.91
N LYS A 274 13.19 -11.89 -3.14
CA LYS A 274 13.79 -11.27 -4.32
C LYS A 274 13.26 -9.85 -4.53
N LEU A 275 11.96 -9.62 -4.39
CA LEU A 275 11.38 -8.27 -4.51
C LEU A 275 11.96 -7.31 -3.48
N ALA A 276 12.03 -7.71 -2.20
CA ALA A 276 12.68 -6.91 -1.16
C ALA A 276 14.15 -6.60 -1.48
N ASN A 277 14.88 -7.61 -1.98
CA ASN A 277 16.29 -7.44 -2.33
C ASN A 277 16.50 -6.46 -3.50
N LEU A 278 15.64 -6.48 -4.52
CA LEU A 278 15.70 -5.52 -5.62
C LEU A 278 15.48 -4.08 -5.11
N ARG A 279 14.50 -3.87 -4.23
CA ARG A 279 14.27 -2.56 -3.59
C ARG A 279 15.47 -2.11 -2.76
N LYS A 280 16.03 -3.02 -1.95
CA LYS A 280 17.21 -2.73 -1.10
C LYS A 280 18.45 -2.38 -1.91
N GLN A 281 18.74 -3.14 -2.97
CA GLN A 281 19.89 -2.90 -3.86
C GLN A 281 19.77 -1.57 -4.61
N ALA A 282 18.57 -1.22 -5.06
CA ALA A 282 18.30 0.05 -5.71
C ALA A 282 18.58 1.24 -4.77
N LEU A 283 18.18 1.13 -3.49
CA LEU A 283 18.46 2.15 -2.48
C LEU A 283 19.94 2.25 -2.11
N SER A 284 20.67 1.13 -1.98
CA SER A 284 22.10 1.17 -1.62
C SER A 284 22.97 1.79 -2.72
N SER A 285 22.67 1.48 -3.98
CA SER A 285 23.41 1.99 -5.15
C SER A 285 23.30 3.53 -5.29
N GLN A 286 22.19 4.10 -4.85
CA GLN A 286 21.99 5.56 -4.76
C GLN A 286 22.88 6.20 -3.68
N SER A 287 22.99 5.58 -2.51
CA SER A 287 23.83 6.10 -1.42
C SER A 287 25.30 6.16 -1.81
N GLU A 288 25.81 5.14 -2.50
CA GLU A 288 27.20 5.09 -2.99
C GLU A 288 27.46 6.13 -4.09
N SER A 289 26.52 6.28 -5.02
CA SER A 289 26.63 7.30 -6.09
C SER A 289 26.64 8.72 -5.52
N MET A 290 25.81 9.02 -4.51
CA MET A 290 25.79 10.35 -3.87
C MET A 290 27.06 10.65 -3.07
N LEU A 291 27.73 9.64 -2.52
CA LEU A 291 29.01 9.79 -1.83
C LEU A 291 30.16 10.01 -2.83
N SER A 292 30.15 9.34 -3.98
CA SER A 292 31.19 9.48 -5.02
C SER A 292 31.17 10.83 -5.76
N PHE A 293 30.05 11.57 -5.74
CA PHE A 293 29.98 12.94 -6.30
C PHE A 293 30.38 14.03 -5.30
N ARG A 294 30.66 13.68 -4.04
CA ARG A 294 31.08 14.62 -2.98
C ARG A 294 32.58 14.59 -2.68
N THR A 295 33.34 13.74 -3.37
CA THR A 295 34.81 13.64 -3.34
C THR A 295 35.38 14.13 -4.66
#